data_AF-A0A962EDC2-F1
#
_entry.id   AF-A0A962EDC2-F1
#
_cell.length_a   1.000
_cell.length_b   1.000
_cell.length_c   1.000
_cell.angle_alpha   90.00
_cell.angle_beta   90.00
_cell.angle_gamma   90.00
#
_symmetry.space_group_name_H-M   'P 1'
#
loop_
_entity.id
_entity.type
_entity.pdbx_description
1 polymer ?
#
loop_
_entity_poly.entity_id
_entity_poly.type
_entity_poly.pdbx_seq_one_letter_code
_entity_poly.pdbx_strand_id
1 'polypeptide(L)'
;MTARELAARWSTLDVDCREQQLAELRGSDPALAREVEALLAAVTMETAAPEVGSDAGVPADLERIGPYRILDRIGSGGMGSVYLALQPNPERRVALKT
;
A
#
# COMPACT_ATOMS: atom_id res chain seq x y z
N MET A 1 -15.62 5.53 20.81
CA MET A 1 -14.50 4.83 20.13
C MET A 1 -13.37 5.84 19.95
N THR A 2 -12.15 5.49 20.33
CA THR A 2 -10.98 6.37 20.17
C THR A 2 -10.26 6.14 18.84
N ALA A 3 -9.50 7.14 18.36
CA ALA A 3 -8.68 7.01 17.15
C ALA A 3 -7.71 5.81 17.23
N ARG A 4 -7.17 5.53 18.41
CA ARG A 4 -6.26 4.42 18.66
C ARG A 4 -6.92 3.04 18.49
N GLU A 5 -8.16 2.89 18.96
CA GLU A 5 -8.93 1.65 18.74
C GLU A 5 -9.23 1.43 17.26
N LEU A 6 -9.61 2.48 16.53
CA LEU A 6 -9.85 2.40 15.08
C LEU A 6 -8.57 2.05 14.32
N ALA A 7 -7.44 2.69 14.63
CA ALA A 7 -6.16 2.39 14.02
C ALA A 7 -5.71 0.94 14.28
N ALA A 8 -5.85 0.43 15.50
CA ALA A 8 -5.51 -0.95 15.83
C ALA A 8 -6.45 -1.97 15.15
N ARG A 9 -7.70 -1.61 14.92
CA ARG A 9 -8.66 -2.44 14.18
C ARG A 9 -8.42 -2.39 12.67
N TRP A 10 -7.97 -1.25 12.15
CA TRP A 10 -7.73 -1.06 10.72
C TRP A 10 -6.33 -1.49 10.29
N SER A 11 -5.39 -1.64 11.22
CA SER A 11 -4.06 -2.21 10.92
C SER A 11 -4.12 -3.69 10.57
N THR A 12 -5.18 -4.40 10.95
CA THR A 12 -5.42 -5.81 10.56
C THR A 12 -6.23 -5.95 9.27
N LEU A 13 -6.79 -4.84 8.75
CA LEU A 13 -7.53 -4.81 7.50
C LEU A 13 -6.59 -4.64 6.30
N ASP A 14 -7.05 -5.11 5.15
CA ASP A 14 -6.38 -4.87 3.87
C ASP A 14 -6.39 -3.38 3.49
N VAL A 15 -5.44 -2.98 2.63
CA VAL A 15 -5.21 -1.56 2.33
C VAL A 15 -6.43 -0.90 1.70
N ASP A 16 -7.12 -1.59 0.78
CA ASP A 16 -8.34 -1.11 0.12
C ASP A 16 -9.50 -0.92 1.10
N CYS A 17 -9.63 -1.82 2.08
CA CYS A 17 -10.63 -1.70 3.13
C CYS A 17 -10.31 -0.54 4.07
N ARG A 18 -9.03 -0.38 4.44
CA ARG A 18 -8.57 0.74 5.26
C ARG A 18 -8.81 2.08 4.57
N GLU A 19 -8.52 2.20 3.28
CA GLU A 19 -8.70 3.44 2.52
C GLU A 19 -10.18 3.82 2.39
N GLN A 20 -11.07 2.86 2.11
CA GLN A 20 -12.51 3.10 2.11
C GLN A 20 -13.02 3.60 3.47
N GLN A 21 -12.58 2.97 4.55
CA GLN A 21 -12.98 3.37 5.90
C GLN A 21 -12.44 4.76 6.28
N LEU A 22 -11.21 5.10 5.87
CA LEU A 22 -10.66 6.45 6.01
C LEU A 22 -11.45 7.48 5.20
N ALA A 23 -11.86 7.15 3.97
CA ALA A 23 -12.65 8.04 3.12
C ALA A 23 -14.02 8.34 3.74
N GLU A 24 -14.70 7.32 4.27
CA GLU A 24 -15.98 7.48 4.96
C GLU A 24 -15.83 8.32 6.24
N LEU A 25 -14.78 8.05 7.03
CA LEU A 25 -14.50 8.80 8.26
C LEU A 25 -14.10 10.26 7.98
N ARG A 26 -13.38 10.54 6.89
CA ARG A 26 -13.08 11.92 6.47
C ARG A 26 -14.35 12.72 6.17
N GLY A 27 -15.40 12.06 5.68
CA GLY A 27 -16.70 12.70 5.41
C GLY A 27 -17.49 13.03 6.67
N SER A 28 -17.38 12.21 7.72
CA SER A 28 -18.11 12.41 8.97
C SER A 28 -17.31 13.25 9.99
N ASP A 29 -16.06 12.87 10.24
CA ASP A 29 -15.18 13.42 11.27
C ASP A 29 -13.73 13.54 10.76
N PRO A 30 -13.41 14.61 10.00
CA PRO A 30 -12.10 14.77 9.37
C PRO A 30 -10.94 14.89 10.38
N ALA A 31 -11.20 15.42 11.58
CA ALA A 31 -10.20 15.50 12.65
C ALA A 31 -9.77 14.10 13.13
N LEU A 32 -10.75 13.22 13.38
CA LEU A 32 -10.50 11.85 13.82
C LEU A 32 -9.79 11.04 12.73
N ALA A 33 -10.15 11.24 11.47
CA ALA A 33 -9.50 10.59 10.34
C ALA A 33 -7.99 10.91 10.25
N ARG A 34 -7.59 12.16 10.51
CA ARG A 34 -6.15 12.52 10.54
C ARG A 34 -5.41 11.82 11.68
N GLU A 35 -6.01 11.72 12.85
CA GLU A 35 -5.40 11.01 13.98
C GLU A 35 -5.23 9.52 13.70
N VAL A 36 -6.25 8.88 13.12
CA VAL A 36 -6.20 7.46 12.76
C VAL A 36 -5.14 7.21 11.66
N GLU A 37 -5.08 8.07 10.65
CA GLU A 37 -4.07 8.02 9.59
C GLU A 37 -2.64 8.13 10.15
N ALA A 38 -2.42 9.08 11.07
CA ALA A 38 -1.13 9.27 11.72
C ALA A 38 -0.71 8.05 12.55
N LEU A 39 -1.65 7.45 13.30
CA LEU A 39 -1.39 6.24 14.10
C LEU A 39 -1.11 5.02 13.22
N LEU A 40 -1.84 4.87 12.11
CA LEU A 40 -1.60 3.80 11.15
C LEU A 40 -0.26 3.96 10.42
N ALA A 41 0.11 5.20 10.08
CA ALA A 41 1.43 5.50 9.51
C ALA A 41 2.55 5.16 10.51
N ALA A 42 2.38 5.51 11.80
CA ALA A 42 3.35 5.18 12.84
C ALA A 42 3.54 3.65 13.01
N VAL A 43 2.45 2.87 12.98
CA VAL A 43 2.51 1.39 13.00
C VAL A 43 3.26 0.83 11.79
N THR A 44 3.05 1.40 10.60
CA THR A 44 3.79 1.00 9.40
C THR A 44 5.28 1.36 9.49
N MET A 45 5.60 2.53 10.04
CA MET A 45 7.00 2.97 10.22
C MET A 45 7.75 2.19 11.30
N GLU A 46 7.08 1.63 12.31
CA GLU A 46 7.75 0.75 13.29
C GLU A 46 8.17 -0.60 12.67
N THR A 47 7.58 -0.98 11.52
CA THR A 47 8.00 -2.14 10.71
C THR A 47 8.87 -1.79 9.51
N ALA A 48 8.98 -0.52 9.15
CA ALA A 48 9.73 -0.04 7.99
C ALA A 48 10.83 0.91 8.45
N ALA A 49 12.07 0.42 8.44
CA ALA A 49 13.25 1.26 8.60
C ALA A 49 13.19 2.48 7.65
N PRO A 50 13.78 3.62 8.03
CA PRO A 50 13.54 4.87 7.34
C PRO A 50 14.38 4.93 6.06
N GLU A 51 13.74 4.80 4.92
CA GLU A 51 14.27 5.30 3.66
C GLU A 51 13.39 6.46 3.16
N VAL A 52 13.85 7.64 3.57
CA VAL A 52 13.61 8.90 2.90
C VAL A 52 14.03 8.73 1.44
N GLY A 53 13.06 8.76 0.53
CA GLY A 53 13.33 8.66 -0.90
C GLY A 53 12.08 8.86 -1.72
N SER A 54 11.81 10.11 -2.08
CA SER A 54 11.21 10.38 -3.39
C SER A 54 12.12 9.78 -4.46
N ASP A 55 11.79 8.58 -4.92
CA ASP A 55 11.98 8.14 -6.28
C ASP A 55 11.14 6.89 -6.51
N ALA A 56 10.56 6.77 -7.69
CA ALA A 56 9.82 5.61 -8.14
C ALA A 56 10.77 4.40 -8.30
N GLY A 57 11.19 3.82 -7.17
CA GLY A 57 12.09 2.69 -7.13
C GLY A 57 11.31 1.38 -7.03
N VAL A 58 11.06 0.73 -8.16
CA VAL A 58 10.87 -0.72 -8.16
C VAL A 58 12.09 -1.32 -7.45
N PRO A 59 11.93 -2.20 -6.44
CA PRO A 59 13.08 -2.81 -5.76
C PRO A 59 14.02 -3.39 -6.81
N ALA A 60 15.31 -3.06 -6.75
CA ALA A 60 16.30 -3.36 -7.81
C ALA A 60 16.44 -4.86 -8.15
N ASP A 61 15.93 -5.75 -7.29
CA ASP A 61 15.89 -7.20 -7.53
C ASP A 61 14.65 -7.68 -8.33
N LEU A 62 13.67 -6.79 -8.56
CA LEU A 62 12.37 -7.11 -9.13
C LEU A 62 12.11 -6.44 -10.48
N GLU A 63 13.15 -6.12 -11.26
CA GLU A 63 12.97 -5.54 -12.61
C GLU A 63 12.23 -6.49 -13.58
N ARG A 64 12.26 -7.81 -13.30
CA ARG A 64 11.60 -8.82 -14.14
C ARG A 64 11.23 -10.07 -13.33
N ILE A 65 9.98 -10.50 -13.43
CA ILE A 65 9.50 -11.77 -12.89
C ILE A 65 9.15 -12.68 -14.06
N GLY A 66 9.98 -13.69 -14.33
CA GLY A 66 9.81 -14.59 -15.48
C GLY A 66 9.78 -13.81 -16.81
N PRO A 67 8.76 -13.99 -17.67
CA PRO A 67 8.62 -13.22 -18.92
C PRO A 67 8.06 -11.81 -18.70
N TYR A 68 7.67 -11.43 -17.48
CA TYR A 68 6.99 -10.17 -17.20
C TYR A 68 7.99 -9.11 -16.72
N ARG A 69 8.02 -7.96 -17.41
CA ARG A 69 8.85 -6.81 -17.01
C ARG A 69 8.08 -5.94 -16.04
N ILE A 70 8.60 -5.71 -14.84
CA ILE A 70 7.92 -4.86 -13.86
C ILE A 70 8.11 -3.40 -14.28
N LEU A 71 6.99 -2.69 -14.38
CA LEU A 71 6.92 -1.27 -14.76
C LEU A 71 6.79 -0.38 -13.52
N ASP A 72 5.93 -0.76 -12.59
CA ASP A 72 5.65 0.03 -11.39
C ASP A 72 5.06 -0.86 -10.28
N ARG A 73 5.06 -0.39 -9.02
CA ARG A 73 4.36 -1.05 -7.91
C ARG A 73 3.03 -0.35 -7.68
N ILE A 74 1.95 -1.02 -8.05
CA ILE A 74 0.59 -0.47 -7.99
C ILE A 74 -0.14 -0.80 -6.69
N GLY A 75 0.42 -1.65 -5.82
CA GLY A 75 -0.14 -1.92 -4.49
C GLY A 75 0.81 -2.71 -3.60
N SER A 76 0.66 -2.60 -2.29
CA SER A 76 1.41 -3.37 -1.30
C SER A 76 0.52 -3.71 -0.10
N GLY A 77 0.48 -4.98 0.29
CA GLY A 77 -0.32 -5.46 1.42
C GLY A 77 0.33 -6.63 2.17
N GLY A 78 -0.34 -7.13 3.21
CA GLY A 78 0.21 -8.16 4.12
C GLY A 78 0.50 -9.53 3.49
N MET A 79 0.00 -9.79 2.27
CA MET A 79 0.26 -11.03 1.51
C MET A 79 1.21 -10.84 0.32
N GLY A 80 1.83 -9.66 0.18
CA GLY A 80 2.76 -9.37 -0.91
C GLY A 80 2.49 -8.05 -1.62
N SER A 81 3.29 -7.77 -2.64
CA SER A 81 3.19 -6.55 -3.45
C SER A 81 2.56 -6.84 -4.82
N VAL A 82 1.74 -5.91 -5.29
CA VAL A 82 1.15 -5.93 -6.63
C VAL A 82 1.91 -4.96 -7.51
N TYR A 83 2.38 -5.48 -8.62
CA TYR A 83 3.19 -4.76 -9.58
C TYR A 83 2.45 -4.64 -10.91
N LEU A 84 2.51 -3.48 -11.54
CA LEU A 84 2.19 -3.35 -12.94
C LEU A 84 3.34 -3.95 -13.74
N ALA A 85 3.06 -4.94 -14.58
CA ALA A 85 4.05 -5.59 -15.41
C ALA A 85 3.65 -5.58 -16.89
N LEU A 86 4.64 -5.57 -17.77
CA LEU A 86 4.48 -5.75 -19.21
C LEU A 86 4.76 -7.21 -19.57
N GLN A 87 3.76 -7.89 -20.10
CA GLN A 87 3.93 -9.15 -20.81
C GLN A 87 4.35 -8.82 -22.25
N PRO A 88 5.47 -9.34 -22.77
CA PRO A 88 5.94 -9.01 -24.11
C PRO A 88 5.25 -9.82 -25.21
N ASN A 89 4.71 -11.01 -24.90
CA ASN A 89 4.02 -11.83 -25.91
C ASN A 89 2.86 -12.64 -25.31
N PRO A 90 1.59 -12.35 -25.69
CA PRO A 90 1.16 -11.13 -26.40
C PRO A 90 1.50 -9.86 -25.60
N GLU A 91 1.75 -8.75 -26.29
CA GLU A 91 2.10 -7.47 -25.63
C GLU A 91 0.89 -6.93 -24.87
N ARG A 92 0.93 -6.98 -23.53
CA ARG A 92 -0.13 -6.43 -22.67
C ARG A 92 0.36 -6.08 -21.28
N ARG A 93 -0.31 -5.10 -20.66
CA ARG A 93 -0.07 -4.72 -19.27
C ARG A 93 -0.89 -5.63 -18.36
N VAL A 94 -0.26 -6.20 -17.34
CA VAL A 94 -0.86 -7.12 -16.38
C VAL A 94 -0.51 -6.70 -14.96
N ALA A 95 -1.40 -6.98 -14.01
CA ALA A 95 -1.09 -6.85 -12.59
C ALA A 95 -0.48 -8.16 -12.09
N LEU A 96 0.73 -8.10 -11.55
CA LEU A 96 1.45 -9.24 -11.02
C LEU A 96 1.47 -9.15 -9.49
N LYS A 97 0.89 -10.14 -8.82
CA LYS A 97 0.94 -10.25 -7.36
C LYS A 97 2.04 -11.23 -6.99
N THR A 98 2.96 -10.81 -6.13
CA THR A 98 3.93 -11.70 -5.45
C THR A 98 3.29 -12.37 -4.25
#